data_AF-A0A4R5K5D8-F1
#
_entry.id   AF-A0A4R5K5D8-F1
#
_cell.length_a   1.000
_cell.length_b   1.000
_cell.length_c   1.000
_cell.angle_alpha   90.00
_cell.angle_beta   90.00
_cell.angle_gamma   90.00
#
_symmetry.space_group_name_H-M   'P 1'
#
loop_
_entity.id
_entity.type
_entity.pdbx_description
1 polymer ?
#
loop_
_entity_poly.entity_id
_entity_poly.type
_entity_poly.pdbx_seq_one_letter_code
_entity_poly.pdbx_strand_id
1 'polypeptide(L)'
;MAWFNADDKMHSHPKSRAAGLEAIGLWTLAGTYCTDYLTDGAVPEWFVESWPKGKQLAGKLVTAGLWDVADDGWQFRSWPEYQRTRAQVLAEKKKAADRKKKWQEEQARKA
;
A
#
# COMPACT_ATOMS: atom_id res chain seq x y z
N MET A 1 -5.57 7.38 9.79
CA MET A 1 -5.68 6.58 8.55
C MET A 1 -4.32 6.62 7.86
N ALA A 2 -3.84 5.50 7.32
CA ALA A 2 -2.62 5.50 6.51
C ALA A 2 -2.99 5.78 5.05
N TRP A 3 -2.13 6.50 4.33
CA TRP A 3 -2.31 6.86 2.93
C TRP A 3 -1.36 6.01 2.09
N PHE A 4 -1.87 5.52 0.97
CA PHE A 4 -1.05 4.94 -0.08
C PHE A 4 -0.40 6.08 -0.87
N ASN A 5 0.92 6.07 -1.00
CA ASN A 5 1.65 7.14 -1.67
C ASN A 5 1.74 6.86 -3.17
N ALA A 6 1.07 7.68 -3.98
CA ALA A 6 1.33 7.81 -5.41
C ALA A 6 1.99 9.17 -5.66
N ASP A 7 3.20 9.15 -6.20
CA ASP A 7 4.00 10.35 -6.47
C ASP A 7 3.38 11.22 -7.58
N ASP A 8 3.64 12.53 -7.54
CA ASP A 8 3.08 13.49 -8.48
C ASP A 8 3.64 13.35 -9.91
N LYS A 9 4.68 12.56 -10.13
CA LYS A 9 5.22 12.22 -11.46
C LYS A 9 4.68 10.91 -12.01
N MET A 10 3.86 10.16 -11.25
CA MET A 10 3.35 8.85 -11.65
C MET A 10 2.59 8.89 -12.98
N HIS A 11 1.93 10.00 -13.30
CA HIS A 11 1.22 10.23 -14.57
C HIS A 11 2.12 10.20 -15.81
N SER A 12 3.43 10.44 -15.64
CA SER A 12 4.42 10.49 -16.72
C SER A 12 5.42 9.34 -16.69
N HIS A 13 5.39 8.50 -15.66
CA HIS A 13 6.37 7.43 -15.47
C HIS A 13 6.27 6.36 -16.57
N PRO A 14 7.39 5.89 -17.16
CA PRO A 14 7.38 4.89 -18.24
C PRO A 14 6.64 3.59 -17.87
N LYS A 15 6.80 3.11 -16.63
CA LYS A 15 6.09 1.92 -16.16
C LYS A 15 4.57 2.10 -16.12
N SER A 16 4.08 3.30 -15.77
CA SER A 16 2.65 3.60 -15.78
C SER A 16 2.07 3.56 -17.19
N ARG A 17 2.81 4.11 -18.16
CA ARG A 17 2.43 4.03 -19.58
C ARG A 17 2.47 2.59 -20.10
N ALA A 18 3.50 1.82 -19.73
CA ALA A 18 3.64 0.42 -20.15
C ALA A 18 2.53 -0.47 -19.59
N ALA A 19 2.12 -0.28 -18.33
CA ALA A 19 1.02 -1.02 -17.71
C ALA A 19 -0.35 -0.64 -18.30
N GLY A 20 -0.53 0.63 -18.65
CA GLY A 20 -1.79 1.18 -19.16
C GLY A 20 -2.77 1.57 -18.05
N LEU A 21 -3.71 2.46 -18.37
CA LEU A 21 -4.58 3.12 -17.38
C LEU A 21 -5.42 2.14 -16.55
N GLU A 22 -6.01 1.11 -17.17
CA GLU A 22 -6.80 0.10 -16.45
C GLU A 22 -5.96 -0.62 -15.39
N ALA A 23 -4.72 -1.00 -15.74
CA ALA A 23 -3.82 -1.70 -14.83
C ALA A 23 -3.37 -0.77 -13.69
N ILE A 24 -3.17 0.52 -13.97
CA ILE A 24 -2.87 1.52 -12.94
C ILE A 24 -4.06 1.77 -12.01
N GLY A 25 -5.30 1.64 -12.51
CA GLY A 25 -6.49 1.60 -11.66
C GLY A 25 -6.43 0.45 -10.65
N LEU A 26 -6.14 -0.78 -11.11
CA LEU A 26 -5.95 -1.93 -10.23
C LEU A 26 -4.80 -1.72 -9.23
N TRP A 27 -3.65 -1.23 -9.71
CA TRP A 27 -2.49 -0.91 -8.86
C TRP A 27 -2.86 0.07 -7.75
N THR A 28 -3.65 1.10 -8.05
CA THR A 28 -4.07 2.10 -7.06
C THR A 28 -4.96 1.49 -5.99
N LEU A 29 -5.97 0.70 -6.38
CA LEU A 29 -6.89 0.04 -5.44
C LEU A 29 -6.20 -1.03 -4.59
N ALA A 30 -5.30 -1.80 -5.19
CA ALA A 30 -4.49 -2.77 -4.45
C ALA A 30 -3.53 -2.08 -3.47
N GLY A 31 -2.99 -0.91 -3.84
CA GLY A 31 -2.11 -0.12 -2.97
C GLY A 31 -2.84 0.42 -1.74
N THR A 32 -4.07 0.91 -1.90
CA THR A 32 -4.89 1.35 -0.76
C THR A 32 -5.30 0.17 0.11
N TYR A 33 -5.65 -0.99 -0.47
CA TYR A 33 -5.88 -2.24 0.26
C TYR A 33 -4.67 -2.61 1.12
N CYS A 34 -3.48 -2.70 0.52
CA CYS A 34 -2.25 -3.08 1.23
C CYS A 34 -1.91 -2.12 2.38
N THR A 35 -2.23 -0.84 2.21
CA THR A 35 -2.01 0.21 3.22
C THR A 35 -3.00 0.09 4.39
N ASP A 36 -4.26 -0.26 4.13
CA ASP A 36 -5.28 -0.43 5.16
C ASP A 36 -5.02 -1.69 5.99
N TYR A 37 -4.81 -2.82 5.30
CA TYR A 37 -4.61 -4.12 5.93
C TYR A 37 -3.17 -4.39 6.39
N LEU A 38 -2.25 -3.45 6.12
CA LEU A 38 -0.84 -3.54 6.49
C LEU A 38 -0.21 -4.86 6.04
N THR A 39 -0.35 -5.16 4.75
CA THR A 39 0.13 -6.39 4.12
C THR A 39 1.54 -6.25 3.52
N ASP A 40 2.18 -5.10 3.70
CA ASP A 40 3.52 -4.81 3.15
C ASP A 40 3.62 -5.03 1.64
N GLY A 41 2.54 -4.69 0.92
CA GLY A 41 2.47 -4.78 -0.52
C GLY A 41 1.97 -6.12 -1.05
N ALA A 42 1.59 -7.06 -0.18
CA ALA A 42 1.04 -8.34 -0.63
C ALA A 42 -0.43 -8.17 -1.05
N VAL A 43 -0.70 -8.55 -2.29
CA VAL A 43 -2.02 -8.51 -2.93
C VAL A 43 -2.49 -9.95 -3.15
N PRO A 44 -3.54 -10.41 -2.43
CA PRO A 44 -3.99 -11.77 -2.53
C PRO A 44 -4.72 -12.05 -3.85
N GLU A 45 -4.68 -13.29 -4.31
CA GLU A 45 -5.28 -13.68 -5.59
C GLU A 45 -6.76 -13.29 -5.72
N TRP A 46 -7.56 -13.59 -4.69
CA TRP A 46 -9.00 -13.29 -4.67
C TRP A 46 -9.28 -11.80 -4.88
N PHE A 47 -8.41 -10.90 -4.39
CA PHE A 47 -8.62 -9.46 -4.53
C PHE A 47 -8.50 -9.07 -6.00
N VAL A 48 -7.49 -9.59 -6.70
CA VAL A 48 -7.30 -9.35 -8.12
C VAL A 48 -8.42 -9.99 -8.94
N GLU A 49 -8.78 -11.25 -8.66
CA GLU A 49 -9.83 -11.97 -9.39
C GLU A 49 -11.21 -11.35 -9.24
N SER A 50 -11.46 -10.62 -8.16
CA SER A 50 -12.73 -9.91 -7.94
C SER A 50 -12.98 -8.77 -8.94
N TRP A 51 -11.95 -8.32 -9.66
CA TRP A 51 -12.06 -7.24 -10.65
C TRP A 51 -12.17 -7.76 -12.09
N PRO A 52 -12.93 -7.07 -12.96
CA PRO A 52 -12.94 -7.39 -14.39
C PRO A 52 -11.53 -7.40 -14.97
N LYS A 53 -11.17 -8.50 -15.65
CA LYS A 53 -9.85 -8.71 -16.25
C LYS A 53 -8.68 -8.69 -15.25
N GLY A 54 -8.94 -8.90 -13.95
CA GLY A 54 -7.95 -8.80 -12.88
C GLY A 54 -6.61 -9.46 -13.18
N LYS A 55 -6.61 -10.76 -13.51
CA LYS A 55 -5.37 -11.50 -13.84
C LYS A 55 -4.62 -10.91 -15.03
N GLN A 56 -5.34 -10.47 -16.06
CA GLN A 56 -4.72 -9.83 -17.23
C GLN A 56 -4.06 -8.50 -16.83
N LEU A 57 -4.74 -7.69 -16.02
CA LEU A 57 -4.21 -6.41 -15.54
C LEU A 57 -3.00 -6.63 -14.61
N ALA A 58 -3.04 -7.60 -13.71
CA ALA A 58 -1.92 -7.99 -12.88
C ALA A 58 -0.70 -8.42 -13.73
N GLY A 59 -0.93 -9.21 -14.80
CA GLY A 59 0.12 -9.56 -15.75
C GLY A 59 0.77 -8.36 -16.43
N LYS A 60 0.00 -7.29 -16.73
CA LYS A 60 0.55 -6.03 -17.24
C LYS A 60 1.41 -5.31 -16.19
N LEU A 61 1.00 -5.32 -14.92
CA LEU A 61 1.76 -4.73 -13.81
C LEU A 61 3.07 -5.48 -13.56
N VAL A 62 3.07 -6.81 -13.67
CA VAL A 62 4.27 -7.63 -13.58
C VAL A 62 5.21 -7.35 -14.76
N THR A 63 4.69 -7.36 -16.00
CA THR A 63 5.48 -7.04 -17.20
C THR A 63 6.09 -5.64 -17.14
N ALA A 64 5.36 -4.66 -16.60
CA ALA A 64 5.85 -3.29 -16.40
C ALA A 64 6.83 -3.14 -15.22
N GLY A 65 7.07 -4.20 -14.43
CA GLY A 65 7.96 -4.19 -13.28
C GLY A 65 7.44 -3.32 -12.12
N LEU A 66 6.12 -3.22 -11.98
CA LEU A 66 5.46 -2.62 -10.82
C LEU A 66 5.16 -3.67 -9.75
N TRP A 67 4.81 -4.88 -10.18
CA TRP A 67 4.56 -6.04 -9.32
C TRP A 67 5.50 -7.19 -9.62
N ASP A 68 5.60 -8.10 -8.67
CA ASP A 68 6.20 -9.42 -8.80
C ASP A 68 5.13 -10.50 -8.56
N VAL A 69 5.35 -11.69 -9.13
CA VAL A 69 4.52 -12.87 -8.85
C VAL A 69 4.90 -13.40 -7.47
N ALA A 70 3.90 -13.77 -6.68
CA ALA A 70 4.06 -14.41 -5.38
C ALA A 70 3.21 -15.69 -5.32
N ASP A 71 3.49 -16.57 -4.36
CA ASP A 71 2.82 -17.87 -4.27
C ASP A 71 1.29 -17.75 -4.15
N ASP A 72 0.81 -16.78 -3.36
CA ASP A 72 -0.63 -16.57 -3.09
C ASP A 72 -1.21 -15.32 -3.80
N GLY A 73 -0.56 -14.87 -4.88
CA GLY A 73 -1.01 -13.72 -5.67
C GLY A 73 0.15 -12.88 -6.20
N TRP A 74 0.23 -11.62 -5.75
CA TRP A 74 1.21 -10.66 -6.26
C TRP A 74 1.79 -9.80 -5.13
N GLN A 75 2.97 -9.24 -5.40
CA GLN A 75 3.69 -8.37 -4.48
C GLN A 75 4.05 -7.05 -5.16
N PHE A 76 3.88 -5.92 -4.47
CA PHE A 76 4.45 -4.66 -4.92
C PHE A 76 5.98 -4.69 -4.80
N ARG A 77 6.67 -4.52 -5.92
CA ARG A 77 8.14 -4.64 -6.00
C ARG A 77 8.88 -3.69 -5.06
N SER A 78 8.48 -2.42 -5.06
CA SER A 78 9.18 -1.33 -4.35
C SER A 78 8.41 -0.85 -3.11
N TRP A 79 7.69 -1.74 -2.42
CA TRP A 79 6.88 -1.34 -1.27
C TRP A 79 7.69 -0.62 -0.17
N PRO A 80 8.76 -1.19 0.40
CA PRO A 80 9.48 -0.55 1.52
C PRO A 80 10.22 0.73 1.13
N GLU A 81 10.44 0.97 -0.16
CA GLU A 81 11.12 2.16 -0.67
C GLU A 81 10.20 3.40 -0.63
N TYR A 82 8.90 3.21 -0.88
CA TYR A 82 7.96 4.32 -1.07
C TYR A 82 6.78 4.32 -0.10
N GLN A 83 6.50 3.18 0.53
CA GLN A 83 5.38 3.00 1.45
C GLN A 83 5.87 2.72 2.87
N ARG A 84 5.03 3.06 3.84
CA ARG A 84 5.26 2.67 5.22
C ARG A 84 4.99 1.18 5.38
N THR A 85 5.93 0.50 6.01
CA THR A 85 5.76 -0.90 6.40
C THR A 85 4.80 -1.04 7.58
N ARG A 86 4.19 -2.22 7.75
CA ARG A 86 3.40 -2.62 8.91
C ARG A 86 4.12 -2.28 10.21
N ALA A 87 5.40 -2.63 10.29
CA ALA A 87 6.23 -2.37 11.46
C ALA A 87 6.31 -0.87 11.78
N GLN A 88 6.56 -0.03 10.77
CA GLN A 88 6.61 1.43 10.94
C GLN A 88 5.24 1.99 11.37
N VAL A 89 4.15 1.57 10.73
CA VAL A 89 2.80 2.04 11.07
C VAL A 89 2.42 1.65 12.50
N LEU A 90 2.70 0.40 12.93
CA LEU A 90 2.41 -0.05 14.29
C LEU A 90 3.26 0.68 15.33
N ALA A 91 4.54 0.93 15.02
CA ALA A 91 5.42 1.69 15.89
C ALA A 91 4.94 3.15 16.05
N GLU A 92 4.51 3.80 14.97
CA GLU A 92 3.93 5.14 15.03
C GLU A 92 2.64 5.19 15.84
N LYS A 93 1.73 4.21 15.65
CA LYS A 93 0.49 4.09 16.44
C LYS A 93 0.80 3.95 17.93
N LYS A 94 1.76 3.09 18.30
CA LYS A 94 2.20 2.92 19.69
C LYS A 94 2.76 4.23 20.27
N LYS A 95 3.69 4.88 19.57
CA LYS A 95 4.26 6.17 19.99
C LYS A 95 3.17 7.24 20.18
N ALA A 96 2.16 7.28 19.30
CA ALA A 96 1.05 8.21 19.41
C ALA A 96 0.17 7.92 20.64
N ALA A 97 -0.12 6.65 20.91
CA ALA A 97 -0.86 6.24 22.11
C ALA A 97 -0.10 6.60 23.39
N ASP A 98 1.21 6.35 23.43
CA ASP A 98 2.07 6.67 24.59
C ASP A 98 2.12 8.18 24.85
N ARG A 99 2.25 9.01 23.80
CA ARG A 99 2.19 10.47 23.93
C ARG A 99 0.86 10.95 24.50
N LYS A 100 -0.25 10.37 24.02
CA LYS A 100 -1.59 10.70 24.51
C LYS A 100 -1.75 10.33 25.98
N LYS A 101 -1.29 9.14 26.38
CA LYS A 101 -1.34 8.67 27.77
C LYS A 101 -0.57 9.61 28.70
N LYS A 102 0.68 9.96 28.35
CA LYS A 102 1.50 10.90 29.14
C LYS A 102 0.83 12.26 29.29
N TRP A 103 0.27 12.80 28.20
CA TRP A 103 -0.45 14.06 28.25
C TRP A 103 -1.66 13.99 29.19
N GLN A 104 -2.44 12.90 29.17
CA GLN A 104 -3.58 12.71 30.07
C GLN A 104 -3.16 12.62 31.55
N GLU A 105 -2.08 11.89 31.86
CA GLU A 105 -1.52 11.80 33.22
C GLU A 105 -1.05 13.17 33.74
N GLU A 106 -0.41 13.96 32.87
CA GLU A 106 0.01 15.32 33.22
C GLU A 106 -1.16 16.27 33.47
N GLN A 107 -2.25 16.16 32.70
CA GLN A 107 -3.47 16.96 32.94
C GLN A 107 -4.13 16.55 34.26
N ALA A 108 -4.22 15.25 34.55
CA ALA A 108 -4.81 14.74 35.79
C ALA A 108 -4.02 15.17 37.04
N ARG A 109 -2.69 15.28 36.95
CA ARG A 109 -1.85 15.76 38.06
C ARG A 109 -1.99 17.27 38.33
N LYS A 110 -2.48 18.04 37.35
CA LYS A 110 -2.64 19.50 37.47
C LYS A 110 -4.04 19.91 37.95
N ALA A 111 -5.01 19.01 37.91
CA ALA A 111 -6.36 19.19 38.44
C ALA A 111 -6.41 18.82 39.93
#